data_AF-A0A9E6CIF6-F1
#
_entry.id   AF-A0A9E6CIF6-F1
#
_cell.length_a   1.000
_cell.length_b   1.000
_cell.length_c   1.000
_cell.angle_alpha   90.00
_cell.angle_beta   90.00
_cell.angle_gamma   90.00
#
_symmetry.space_group_name_H-M   'P 1'
#
loop_
_entity.id
_entity.type
_entity.pdbx_description
1 polymer ?
#
loop_
_entity_poly.entity_id
_entity_poly.type
_entity_poly.pdbx_seq_one_letter_code
_entity_poly.pdbx_strand_id
1 'polypeptide(L)' 'MFTKEDYREYFNIIKAKEAEMVHFLKIAIFAVKDEDIRKKFANIMQSEMEHKHLAEELFKYI' A
#
# COMPACT_ATOMS: atom_id res chain seq x y z
N MET A 1 5.45 25.62 6.53
CA MET A 1 5.41 25.41 5.07
C MET A 1 6.15 24.12 4.81
N PHE A 2 5.55 23.13 4.16
CA PHE A 2 6.20 21.83 3.92
C PHE A 2 7.33 22.00 2.89
N THR A 3 8.50 21.43 3.19
CA THR A 3 9.66 21.35 2.30
C THR A 3 9.58 20.10 1.41
N LYS A 4 10.40 20.04 0.36
CA LYS A 4 10.49 18.84 -0.50
C LYS A 4 10.97 17.62 0.28
N GLU A 5 11.88 17.80 1.24
CA GLU A 5 12.31 16.74 2.17
C GLU A 5 11.13 16.19 2.99
N ASP A 6 10.26 17.07 3.52
CA ASP A 6 9.09 16.62 4.30
C ASP A 6 8.18 15.74 3.43
N TYR A 7 7.85 16.17 2.21
CA TYR A 7 7.05 15.36 1.28
C TYR A 7 7.72 14.02 0.99
N ARG A 8 9.03 14.01 0.74
CA ARG A 8 9.79 12.77 0.52
C ARG A 8 9.66 11.80 1.70
N GLU A 9 9.78 12.31 2.93
CA GLU A 9 9.64 11.48 4.13
C GLU A 9 8.23 10.90 4.25
N TYR A 10 7.18 11.71 4.04
CA TYR A 10 5.80 11.22 4.02
C TYR A 10 5.57 10.15 2.96
N PHE A 11 6.04 10.36 1.72
CA PHE A 11 5.88 9.36 0.65
C PHE A 11 6.64 8.07 0.96
N ASN A 12 7.82 8.16 1.57
CA ASN A 12 8.57 6.98 2.01
C ASN A 12 7.83 6.20 3.10
N ILE A 13 7.22 6.90 4.07
CA ILE A 13 6.41 6.29 5.12
C ILE A 13 5.20 5.57 4.52
N ILE A 14 4.45 6.23 3.63
CA ILE A 14 3.31 5.63 2.94
C ILE A 14 3.76 4.38 2.19
N LYS A 15 4.80 4.49 1.35
CA LYS A 15 5.33 3.37 0.57
C LYS A 15 5.74 2.18 1.44
N ALA A 16 6.33 2.43 2.61
CA ALA A 16 6.68 1.37 3.56
C ALA A 16 5.44 0.71 4.17
N LYS A 17 4.45 1.50 4.59
CA LYS A 17 3.22 0.98 5.20
C LYS A 17 2.35 0.19 4.24
N GLU A 18 2.19 0.66 3.01
CA GLU A 18 1.50 -0.07 1.93
C GLU A 18 2.21 -1.41 1.65
N ALA A 19 3.54 -1.43 1.64
CA ALA A 19 4.31 -2.67 1.45
C ALA A 19 4.14 -3.66 2.62
N GLU A 20 4.13 -3.18 3.86
CA GLU A 20 3.83 -3.98 5.05
C GLU A 20 2.41 -4.57 4.98
N MET A 21 1.43 -3.78 4.56
CA MET A 21 0.04 -4.21 4.42
C MET A 21 -0.12 -5.29 3.34
N VAL A 22 0.51 -5.12 2.18
CA VAL A 22 0.52 -6.14 1.11
C VAL A 22 1.13 -7.45 1.62
N HIS A 23 2.21 -7.39 2.40
CA HIS A 23 2.81 -8.60 2.98
C HIS A 23 1.85 -9.29 3.96
N PHE A 24 1.22 -8.53 4.85
CA PHE A 24 0.23 -9.04 5.79
C PHE A 24 -0.96 -9.70 5.06
N LEU A 25 -1.53 -9.02 4.07
CA LEU A 25 -2.68 -9.52 3.30
C LEU A 25 -2.35 -10.80 2.55
N LYS A 26 -1.13 -10.94 1.99
CA LYS A 26 -0.68 -12.20 1.37
C LYS A 26 -0.76 -13.36 2.35
N ILE A 27 -0.23 -13.20 3.57
CA ILE A 27 -0.27 -14.25 4.60
C ILE A 27 -1.72 -14.54 5.02
N ALA A 28 -2.51 -13.48 5.23
CA ALA A 28 -3.90 -13.60 5.65
C ALA A 28 -4.77 -14.36 4.63
N ILE A 29 -4.58 -14.12 3.33
CA ILE A 29 -5.32 -14.82 2.26
C ILE A 29 -5.11 -16.34 2.33
N PHE A 30 -3.91 -16.81 2.66
CA PHE A 30 -3.64 -18.25 2.80
C PHE A 30 -4.26 -18.86 4.08
N ALA A 31 -4.42 -18.06 5.14
CA ALA A 31 -5.02 -18.51 6.39
C ALA A 31 -6.56 -18.58 6.33
N VAL A 32 -7.19 -17.80 5.45
CA VAL A 32 -8.65 -17.74 5.30
C VAL A 32 -9.17 -18.90 4.45
N LYS A 33 -10.11 -19.66 5.01
CA LYS A 33 -10.81 -20.76 4.30
C LYS A 33 -11.97 -20.25 3.43
N ASP A 34 -12.62 -19.17 3.87
CA ASP A 34 -13.76 -18.57 3.19
C ASP A 34 -13.32 -17.88 1.88
N GLU A 35 -13.89 -18.31 0.75
CA GLU A 35 -13.49 -17.82 -0.56
C GLU A 35 -13.89 -16.35 -0.79
N ASP A 36 -15.03 -15.91 -0.27
CA ASP A 36 -15.49 -14.54 -0.44
C ASP A 36 -14.65 -13.57 0.38
N ILE A 37 -14.23 -13.98 1.58
CA ILE A 37 -13.28 -13.21 2.38
C ILE A 37 -11.90 -13.17 1.70
N ARG A 38 -11.43 -14.26 1.09
CA ARG A 38 -10.18 -14.24 0.30
C ARG A 38 -10.25 -13.26 -0.87
N LYS A 39 -11.37 -13.22 -1.61
CA LYS A 39 -11.57 -12.25 -2.69
C LYS A 39 -11.55 -10.81 -2.18
N LYS A 40 -12.19 -10.53 -1.04
CA LYS A 40 -12.12 -9.21 -0.39
C LYS A 40 -10.68 -8.82 -0.05
N PHE A 41 -9.91 -9.73 0.53
CA PHE A 41 -8.51 -9.45 0.88
C PHE A 41 -7.64 -9.26 -0.35
N ALA A 42 -7.87 -10.02 -1.43
CA ALA A 42 -7.18 -9.82 -2.69
C ALA A 42 -7.47 -8.45 -3.32
N ASN A 43 -8.74 -8.00 -3.27
CA ASN A 43 -9.11 -6.67 -3.75
C ASN A 43 -8.44 -5.55 -2.94
N ILE A 44 -8.41 -5.67 -1.61
CA ILE A 44 -7.71 -4.71 -0.75
C ILE A 44 -6.22 -4.69 -1.09
N MET A 45 -5.60 -5.87 -1.23
CA MET A 45 -4.18 -5.98 -1.59
C MET A 45 -3.86 -5.29 -2.92
N GLN A 46 -4.76 -5.37 -3.91
CA GLN A 46 -4.60 -4.66 -5.17
C GLN A 46 -4.65 -3.14 -4.96
N SER A 47 -5.61 -2.63 -4.18
CA SER A 47 -5.71 -1.19 -3.88
C SER A 47 -4.46 -0.66 -3.18
N GLU A 48 -3.88 -1.40 -2.23
CA GLU A 48 -2.64 -1.00 -1.54
C GLU A 48 -1.44 -0.94 -2.52
N MET A 49 -1.39 -1.86 -3.50
CA MET A 49 -0.37 -1.81 -4.56
C MET A 49 -0.54 -0.57 -5.46
N GLU A 50 -1.77 -0.18 -5.76
CA GLU A 50 -2.08 1.02 -6.54
C GLU A 50 -1.73 2.30 -5.75
N HIS A 51 -2.06 2.38 -4.46
CA HIS A 51 -1.69 3.50 -3.59
C HIS A 51 -0.17 3.69 -3.53
N LYS A 52 0.58 2.60 -3.38
CA LYS A 52 2.04 2.63 -3.43
C LYS A 52 2.55 3.22 -4.74
N HIS A 53 1.96 2.82 -5.86
CA HIS A 53 2.34 3.35 -7.18
C HIS A 53 2.03 4.85 -7.30
N LEU A 54 0.83 5.27 -6.91
CA LEU A 54 0.42 6.67 -6.93
C LEU A 54 1.30 7.55 -6.04
N ALA A 55 1.71 7.07 -4.87
CA ALA A 55 2.65 7.76 -3.99
C ALA A 55 4.01 8.01 -4.69
N GLU A 56 4.51 7.04 -5.46
CA GLU A 56 5.74 7.19 -6.24
C GLU A 56 5.57 8.18 -7.41
N GLU A 57 4.40 8.21 -8.04
CA GLU A 57 4.11 9.15 -9.13
C GLU A 57 3.95 10.58 -8.64
N LEU A 58 3.20 10.80 -7.55
CA LEU A 58 2.97 12.12 -6.97
C LEU A 58 4.27 12.81 -6.56
N PHE A 59 5.25 12.06 -6.07
CA PHE A 59 6.56 12.59 -5.73
C PHE A 59 7.31 13.18 -6.94
N LYS A 60 7.03 12.74 -8.18
CA LYS A 60 7.68 13.29 -9.38
C LYS A 60 7.27 14.74 -9.67
N TYR A 61 6.10 15.17 -9.16
CA TYR A 61 5.50 16.47 -9.49
C TYR A 61 5.70 17.53 -8.41
N ILE A 62 6.29 17.19 -7.26
CA ILE A 62 6.52 18.09 -6.11
C ILE A 62 8.02 18.32 -5.93
#